data_AF-A0A4S2VH06-F1
#
_entry.id   AF-A0A4S2VH06-F1
#
_cell.length_a   1.000
_cell.length_b   1.000
_cell.length_c   1.000
_cell.angle_alpha   90.00
_cell.angle_beta   90.00
_cell.angle_gamma   90.00
#
_symmetry.space_group_name_H-M   'P 1'
#
loop_
_entity.id
_entity.type
_entity.pdbx_description
1 polymer ?
#
loop_
_entity_poly.entity_id
_entity_poly.type
_entity_poly.pdbx_seq_one_letter_code
_entity_poly.pdbx_strand_id
1 'polypeptide(L)'
;MPWVGRCPAGVSPRPFGFRRGGRFSAGRDGTGGAVPRRSISSARAVRHVAAVPGGARSSCGDTPPCPHPTPALRCSPEPGSYGWSGDGEGCPRRTSAQPPPTAERCPPGASRGDTPRRHRDPPHRARIPPRQGYGTEPEPRPGSPRGVRHRTRIPPRRPARGTAPRPKIPPRRPARGTGPRPKIPAQPPARGTALRPKPSGPPRGDRVGTDVEGKWWTVIPTGEIDLLEDTWAREVPHAQLTRLRKEDPVHWHEVPGGHDGFYAVTRHADVKAVSRDPELWSTELGSFMIRDQSPESLESLRLVLLGMDAPRHSRYRALVSAGFTPRVVRRLAARIGERAAALVEAAVAPGRDMDFVDGVAARLPIQTICEMVGVPPGDERLVFDWSNRMAGGQDPELSAGKQDSDLAAAEIYAYCDALAGERRARPREDILSTLVHAEVDGDRLSQHEINMFFVLLCVAGNETTRNLLSHTLLALAEHPVARAELAAAPHDELLWNSATEEFLRWGGSIHNFRRTATRDTVLRGRYIAAGQKVVTYYTSANRDEEVFGDPFTFDIRRTPNEHLAFGGGGPHFCLGAGLARTQIKALIRELLRRHPDFELAGAVRRLRSDFINGIKYLPVRFG
;
A
#
# COMPACT_ATOMS: atom_id res chain seq x y z
N MET A 1 39.35 8.59 -43.45
CA MET A 1 39.20 9.02 -44.86
C MET A 1 37.71 9.09 -45.19
N PRO A 2 37.21 10.20 -45.76
CA PRO A 2 35.81 10.63 -45.61
C PRO A 2 35.03 10.71 -46.94
N TRP A 3 33.69 10.70 -46.87
CA TRP A 3 32.75 11.21 -47.87
C TRP A 3 31.46 11.57 -47.09
N VAL A 4 31.12 12.82 -46.76
CA VAL A 4 30.75 14.03 -47.54
C VAL A 4 29.51 13.83 -48.42
N GLY A 5 28.40 14.45 -47.99
CA GLY A 5 27.19 14.68 -48.79
C GLY A 5 26.38 15.82 -48.18
N ARG A 6 26.38 16.98 -48.86
CA ARG A 6 25.86 18.29 -48.43
C ARG A 6 24.32 18.37 -48.45
N CYS A 7 23.78 19.25 -47.61
CA CYS A 7 22.45 19.88 -47.75
C CYS A 7 22.31 20.66 -49.07
N PRO A 8 21.07 21.01 -49.45
CA PRO A 8 20.72 22.43 -49.37
C PRO A 8 19.38 22.72 -48.68
N ALA A 9 19.24 24.00 -48.35
CA ALA A 9 18.31 24.61 -47.42
C ALA A 9 16.93 24.95 -48.01
N GLY A 10 15.99 25.21 -47.10
CA GLY A 10 15.04 26.32 -47.19
C GLY A 10 13.71 26.03 -47.89
N VAL A 11 12.62 26.13 -47.13
CA VAL A 11 11.54 27.15 -47.28
C VAL A 11 10.39 26.73 -46.37
N SER A 12 10.08 27.55 -45.37
CA SER A 12 8.78 27.55 -44.68
C SER A 12 7.78 28.39 -45.48
N PRO A 13 6.48 28.12 -45.36
CA PRO A 13 5.60 29.22 -45.01
C PRO A 13 4.60 28.93 -43.88
N ARG A 14 4.33 30.03 -43.19
CA ARG A 14 3.47 30.40 -42.06
C ARG A 14 1.94 30.14 -42.24
N PRO A 15 1.10 30.42 -41.21
CA PRO A 15 0.00 29.58 -40.75
C PRO A 15 -1.38 29.93 -41.32
N PHE A 16 -2.31 28.97 -41.22
CA PHE A 16 -3.73 29.15 -41.49
C PHE A 16 -4.42 30.00 -40.43
N GLY A 17 -5.06 31.08 -40.88
CA GLY A 17 -5.86 31.99 -40.07
C GLY A 17 -7.23 31.43 -39.70
N PHE A 18 -7.65 31.68 -38.45
CA PHE A 18 -9.02 31.52 -37.97
C PHE A 18 -9.91 32.63 -38.53
N ARG A 19 -11.00 32.26 -39.22
CA ARG A 19 -12.14 33.15 -39.50
C ARG A 19 -13.25 32.93 -38.47
N ARG A 20 -13.72 34.02 -37.87
CA ARG A 20 -15.02 34.13 -37.19
C ARG A 20 -16.14 34.30 -38.22
N GLY A 21 -17.35 33.81 -37.90
CA GLY A 21 -18.60 34.35 -38.43
C GLY A 21 -19.63 33.31 -38.86
N GLY A 22 -20.69 33.14 -38.06
CA GLY A 22 -21.88 32.37 -38.42
C GLY A 22 -22.97 32.51 -37.38
N ARG A 23 -23.82 33.55 -37.54
CA ARG A 23 -25.05 33.78 -36.77
C ARG A 23 -26.09 32.73 -37.15
N PHE A 24 -26.89 32.27 -36.20
CA PHE A 24 -28.23 31.75 -36.47
C PHE A 24 -29.25 32.42 -35.54
N SER A 25 -30.26 33.00 -36.19
CA SER A 25 -31.38 33.74 -35.64
C SER A 25 -32.56 32.82 -35.32
N ALA A 26 -33.38 33.30 -34.38
CA ALA A 26 -34.58 32.71 -33.83
C ALA A 26 -35.72 32.46 -34.84
N GLY A 27 -36.56 31.49 -34.50
CA GLY A 27 -37.94 31.36 -34.96
C GLY A 27 -38.81 30.87 -33.79
N ARG A 28 -39.73 31.72 -33.35
CA ARG A 28 -40.85 31.38 -32.44
C ARG A 28 -41.90 30.63 -33.25
N ASP A 29 -42.61 29.71 -32.61
CA ASP A 29 -44.07 29.78 -32.45
C ASP A 29 -44.50 28.83 -31.33
N GLY A 30 -45.44 29.31 -30.52
CA GLY A 30 -45.95 28.63 -29.35
C GLY A 30 -47.46 28.47 -29.38
N THR A 31 -47.93 27.48 -28.64
CA THR A 31 -49.21 27.42 -27.91
C THR A 31 -48.92 26.40 -26.78
N GLY A 32 -49.23 26.57 -25.50
CA GLY A 32 -50.21 27.37 -24.79
C GLY A 32 -50.85 26.41 -23.76
N GLY A 33 -50.49 26.50 -22.48
CA GLY A 33 -51.05 25.66 -21.42
C GLY A 33 -50.35 25.84 -20.08
N ALA A 34 -50.94 26.65 -19.21
CA ALA A 34 -50.36 27.19 -17.98
C ALA A 34 -50.61 26.30 -16.73
N VAL A 35 -49.57 26.16 -15.88
CA VAL A 35 -49.45 26.51 -14.42
C VAL A 35 -50.54 25.98 -13.44
N PRO A 36 -50.27 25.65 -12.13
CA PRO A 36 -49.14 26.08 -11.27
C PRO A 36 -48.43 25.02 -10.39
N ARG A 37 -47.25 25.42 -9.94
CA ARG A 37 -46.58 24.96 -8.71
C ARG A 37 -47.26 25.51 -7.46
N ARG A 38 -47.37 24.70 -6.41
CA ARG A 38 -47.46 25.15 -5.01
C ARG A 38 -46.48 24.37 -4.14
N SER A 39 -45.83 25.12 -3.25
CA SER A 39 -45.13 24.66 -2.06
C SER A 39 -46.08 23.91 -1.11
N ILE A 40 -45.53 23.07 -0.22
CA ILE A 40 -45.98 22.88 1.17
C ILE A 40 -44.90 22.07 1.92
N SER A 41 -44.45 22.62 3.03
CA SER A 41 -43.83 21.90 4.15
C SER A 41 -44.92 21.22 4.98
N SER A 42 -44.70 20.00 5.48
CA SER A 42 -44.95 19.59 6.88
C SER A 42 -45.15 18.07 7.03
N ALA A 43 -44.48 17.56 8.07
CA ALA A 43 -44.88 16.52 9.04
C ALA A 43 -45.96 15.48 8.69
N ARG A 44 -45.58 14.20 8.86
CA ARG A 44 -46.39 13.09 9.42
C ARG A 44 -45.42 12.23 10.25
N ALA A 45 -45.52 12.08 11.57
CA ALA A 45 -46.61 11.58 12.41
C ALA A 45 -47.07 10.16 12.02
N VAL A 46 -46.54 9.16 12.73
CA VAL A 46 -47.10 7.80 12.84
C VAL A 46 -47.54 7.61 14.29
N ARG A 47 -48.80 7.20 14.47
CA ARG A 47 -49.48 7.00 15.74
C ARG A 47 -49.19 5.63 16.36
N HIS A 48 -49.26 5.64 17.70
CA HIS A 48 -49.27 4.54 18.65
C HIS A 48 -50.27 3.40 18.41
N VAL A 49 -49.89 2.21 18.89
CA VAL A 49 -50.77 1.27 19.62
C VAL A 49 -50.07 0.90 20.93
N ALA A 50 -50.84 0.90 22.02
CA ALA A 50 -50.41 0.69 23.40
C ALA A 50 -50.74 -0.72 23.90
N ALA A 51 -49.94 -1.25 24.84
CA ALA A 51 -50.40 -2.10 25.93
C ALA A 51 -49.36 -2.12 27.08
N VAL A 52 -49.79 -1.74 28.29
CA VAL A 52 -49.15 -1.93 29.61
C VAL A 52 -50.22 -2.59 30.50
N PRO A 53 -49.85 -3.44 31.49
CA PRO A 53 -49.79 -2.98 32.90
C PRO A 53 -48.59 -3.60 33.66
N GLY A 54 -47.81 -2.89 34.48
CA GLY A 54 -48.08 -2.35 35.83
C GLY A 54 -46.92 -2.83 36.75
N GLY A 55 -46.47 -2.22 37.85
CA GLY A 55 -46.79 -1.01 38.61
C GLY A 55 -45.80 -0.89 39.80
N ALA A 56 -46.04 0.13 40.66
CA ALA A 56 -45.34 0.55 41.92
C ALA A 56 -44.05 1.40 41.72
N ARG A 57 -43.99 2.74 41.91
CA ARG A 57 -44.39 3.75 42.94
C ARG A 57 -43.48 3.88 44.17
N SER A 58 -42.78 5.03 44.26
CA SER A 58 -42.70 6.03 45.39
C SER A 58 -41.53 7.00 45.08
N SER A 59 -41.63 8.31 44.73
CA SER A 59 -42.24 9.54 45.29
C SER A 59 -41.43 10.28 46.37
N CYS A 60 -41.36 11.62 46.20
CA CYS A 60 -40.97 12.75 47.10
C CYS A 60 -39.67 13.48 46.69
N GLY A 61 -39.61 14.80 46.43
CA GLY A 61 -40.60 15.89 46.49
C GLY A 61 -40.05 17.23 45.91
N ASP A 62 -40.99 18.14 45.58
CA ASP A 62 -40.86 19.47 44.95
C ASP A 62 -40.56 20.61 45.98
N THR A 63 -39.89 21.75 45.67
CA THR A 63 -40.43 23.06 45.17
C THR A 63 -39.35 24.19 45.42
N PRO A 64 -39.49 25.51 45.07
CA PRO A 64 -39.67 26.22 43.77
C PRO A 64 -38.72 27.48 43.58
N PRO A 65 -38.86 28.35 42.53
CA PRO A 65 -37.83 29.33 42.06
C PRO A 65 -38.17 30.87 42.02
N CYS A 66 -37.22 31.68 41.49
CA CYS A 66 -37.24 33.08 40.89
C CYS A 66 -36.77 34.28 41.76
N PRO A 67 -36.36 35.50 41.23
CA PRO A 67 -36.41 36.05 39.83
C PRO A 67 -35.19 36.90 39.26
N HIS A 68 -35.10 37.02 37.90
CA HIS A 68 -34.74 38.10 36.91
C HIS A 68 -33.73 39.29 37.15
N PRO A 69 -33.31 40.13 36.14
CA PRO A 69 -33.42 40.13 34.65
C PRO A 69 -32.14 40.49 33.77
N THR A 70 -32.34 40.36 32.45
CA THR A 70 -31.68 40.72 31.15
C THR A 70 -31.03 42.12 30.93
N PRO A 71 -30.32 42.47 29.79
CA PRO A 71 -30.71 42.26 28.37
C PRO A 71 -29.63 41.94 27.30
N ALA A 72 -30.16 41.72 26.09
CA ALA A 72 -29.60 41.14 24.87
C ALA A 72 -29.09 42.18 23.83
N LEU A 73 -28.31 41.70 22.85
CA LEU A 73 -28.08 42.36 21.56
C LEU A 73 -28.11 41.33 20.41
N ARG A 74 -28.98 41.58 19.44
CA ARG A 74 -29.04 40.95 18.09
C ARG A 74 -28.33 41.87 17.10
N CYS A 75 -27.72 41.29 16.05
CA CYS A 75 -27.65 41.89 14.72
C CYS A 75 -27.57 40.82 13.63
N SER A 76 -28.38 40.99 12.58
CA SER A 76 -28.50 40.20 11.35
C SER A 76 -27.47 40.64 10.30
N PRO A 77 -27.30 39.91 9.17
CA PRO A 77 -26.82 40.50 7.93
C PRO A 77 -27.89 40.41 6.81
N GLU A 78 -28.08 41.52 6.09
CA GLU A 78 -28.73 41.55 4.76
C GLU A 78 -27.68 41.76 3.65
N PRO A 79 -27.96 41.33 2.39
CA PRO A 79 -27.04 41.40 1.26
C PRO A 79 -27.29 42.62 0.35
N GLY A 80 -26.23 43.13 -0.29
CA GLY A 80 -26.29 44.25 -1.24
C GLY A 80 -25.40 44.03 -2.46
N SER A 81 -25.98 44.36 -3.62
CA SER A 81 -25.61 44.06 -5.01
C SER A 81 -24.84 45.17 -5.76
N TYR A 82 -24.44 44.87 -7.01
CA TYR A 82 -23.89 45.71 -8.10
C TYR A 82 -22.38 46.01 -8.04
N GLY A 83 -21.60 46.08 -9.12
CA GLY A 83 -21.85 46.11 -10.56
C GLY A 83 -20.56 46.58 -11.28
N TRP A 84 -20.36 46.13 -12.52
CA TRP A 84 -19.18 46.27 -13.39
C TRP A 84 -18.74 47.70 -13.79
N SER A 85 -17.42 47.87 -14.03
CA SER A 85 -16.75 48.61 -15.14
C SER A 85 -15.30 48.94 -14.70
N GLY A 86 -14.23 48.93 -15.48
CA GLY A 86 -13.94 48.75 -16.90
C GLY A 86 -12.43 49.05 -17.10
N ASP A 87 -11.86 48.46 -18.15
CA ASP A 87 -10.73 48.88 -19.00
C ASP A 87 -9.56 49.72 -18.45
N GLY A 88 -8.32 49.31 -18.76
CA GLY A 88 -7.17 50.19 -18.63
C GLY A 88 -5.81 49.53 -18.83
N GLU A 89 -5.22 49.79 -20.00
CA GLU A 89 -3.93 49.34 -20.52
C GLU A 89 -2.68 49.67 -19.66
N GLY A 90 -1.56 48.99 -19.94
CA GLY A 90 -0.25 49.67 -20.00
C GLY A 90 0.78 49.37 -18.90
N CYS A 91 1.77 48.54 -19.25
CA CYS A 91 3.12 48.41 -18.64
C CYS A 91 3.87 49.79 -18.74
N PRO A 92 4.82 50.21 -17.85
CA PRO A 92 6.14 49.57 -17.71
C PRO A 92 6.92 49.73 -16.36
N ARG A 93 8.09 49.08 -16.35
CA ARG A 93 9.19 49.04 -15.36
C ARG A 93 9.63 50.41 -14.79
N ARG A 94 10.04 50.45 -13.50
CA ARG A 94 11.44 50.70 -13.03
C ARG A 94 11.56 50.94 -11.51
N THR A 95 12.64 50.36 -10.95
CA THR A 95 13.57 50.86 -9.91
C THR A 95 13.13 51.14 -8.46
N SER A 96 13.69 50.32 -7.55
CA SER A 96 14.36 50.65 -6.28
C SER A 96 13.81 51.78 -5.38
N ALA A 97 13.40 51.42 -4.16
CA ALA A 97 13.59 52.25 -2.97
C ALA A 97 13.41 51.44 -1.66
N GLN A 98 14.12 51.92 -0.64
CA GLN A 98 14.32 51.48 0.74
C GLN A 98 13.04 51.35 1.62
N PRO A 99 13.15 50.73 2.82
CA PRO A 99 12.02 50.53 3.73
C PRO A 99 11.71 51.79 4.58
N PRO A 100 10.45 51.96 5.05
CA PRO A 100 10.10 53.01 6.02
C PRO A 100 10.12 52.52 7.49
N PRO A 101 10.03 53.46 8.47
CA PRO A 101 10.78 53.41 9.73
C PRO A 101 9.93 53.41 11.04
N THR A 102 10.62 53.15 12.18
CA THR A 102 10.58 53.72 13.58
C THR A 102 9.27 54.30 14.16
N ALA A 103 8.92 54.32 15.46
CA ALA A 103 9.55 54.17 16.80
C ALA A 103 8.37 53.95 17.82
N GLU A 104 8.56 53.53 19.09
CA GLU A 104 8.93 54.35 20.27
C GLU A 104 9.15 53.40 21.50
N ARG A 105 10.32 53.43 22.16
CA ARG A 105 10.73 54.17 23.41
C ARG A 105 10.08 53.62 24.70
N CYS A 106 10.71 53.47 25.88
CA CYS A 106 12.04 53.80 26.46
C CYS A 106 12.17 53.14 27.90
N PRO A 107 13.25 53.32 28.71
CA PRO A 107 13.95 52.25 29.47
C PRO A 107 14.12 52.50 31.01
N PRO A 108 15.32 52.50 31.68
CA PRO A 108 15.81 51.43 32.58
C PRO A 108 16.36 51.89 33.98
N GLY A 109 16.90 50.93 34.77
CA GLY A 109 17.84 51.14 35.91
C GLY A 109 17.63 50.11 37.05
N ALA A 110 18.59 49.65 37.88
CA ALA A 110 20.03 49.82 38.04
C ALA A 110 20.59 48.72 38.99
N SER A 111 21.93 48.63 39.05
CA SER A 111 22.85 47.63 39.63
C SER A 111 23.06 47.56 41.16
N ARG A 112 23.64 46.43 41.64
CA ARG A 112 24.75 46.19 42.63
C ARG A 112 24.52 44.80 43.29
N GLY A 113 25.43 43.85 43.52
CA GLY A 113 26.89 43.79 43.60
C GLY A 113 27.30 43.33 45.01
N ASP A 114 27.69 42.06 45.24
CA ASP A 114 28.72 41.63 46.22
C ASP A 114 28.94 40.10 46.28
N THR A 115 30.19 39.70 46.51
CA THR A 115 30.68 38.33 46.87
C THR A 115 31.32 38.41 48.27
N PRO A 116 31.50 37.32 49.05
CA PRO A 116 32.73 36.51 48.92
C PRO A 116 32.65 35.01 49.35
N ARG A 117 33.71 34.28 48.98
CA ARG A 117 34.04 32.87 49.30
C ARG A 117 34.14 32.54 50.80
N ARG A 118 33.90 31.28 51.20
CA ARG A 118 34.68 30.53 52.22
C ARG A 118 34.49 29.00 52.15
N HIS A 119 35.60 28.30 52.42
CA HIS A 119 35.82 26.85 52.50
C HIS A 119 34.96 26.11 53.56
N ARG A 120 34.64 24.84 53.30
CA ARG A 120 34.81 23.69 54.25
C ARG A 120 34.62 22.33 53.56
N ASP A 121 35.50 21.40 53.92
CA ASP A 121 35.62 19.99 53.51
C ASP A 121 34.53 19.05 54.12
N PRO A 122 34.47 17.75 53.70
CA PRO A 122 33.29 16.87 53.75
C PRO A 122 33.32 15.83 54.90
N PRO A 123 32.39 14.85 54.93
CA PRO A 123 32.74 13.52 55.42
C PRO A 123 32.43 12.35 54.46
N HIS A 124 33.48 11.55 54.24
CA HIS A 124 33.59 10.08 54.29
C HIS A 124 32.53 9.19 53.62
N ARG A 125 32.86 8.51 52.51
CA ARG A 125 33.61 7.23 52.34
C ARG A 125 32.77 5.96 52.55
N ALA A 126 32.64 5.19 51.46
CA ALA A 126 32.88 3.75 51.47
C ALA A 126 33.78 3.38 50.27
N ARG A 127 34.91 2.72 50.58
CA ARG A 127 35.89 2.07 49.68
C ARG A 127 35.32 0.70 49.24
N ILE A 128 35.76 0.00 48.18
CA ILE A 128 37.08 -0.66 47.92
C ILE A 128 37.20 -1.04 46.40
N PRO A 129 38.32 -1.59 45.86
CA PRO A 129 39.48 -0.91 45.22
C PRO A 129 39.71 -1.25 43.70
N PRO A 130 40.66 -0.59 43.03
CA PRO A 130 41.14 -0.95 41.69
C PRO A 130 42.49 -1.69 41.66
N ARG A 131 42.75 -2.27 40.48
CA ARG A 131 43.91 -3.06 40.04
C ARG A 131 45.26 -2.32 40.11
N GLN A 132 46.32 -3.06 40.40
CA GLN A 132 47.72 -2.69 40.17
C GLN A 132 48.27 -3.37 38.90
N GLY A 133 49.15 -2.66 38.19
CA GLY A 133 49.88 -3.12 37.01
C GLY A 133 51.40 -3.19 37.22
N TYR A 134 52.14 -2.89 36.13
CA TYR A 134 53.60 -2.94 35.88
C TYR A 134 54.13 -4.31 35.42
N GLY A 135 54.91 -4.47 34.35
CA GLY A 135 55.48 -3.56 33.35
C GLY A 135 56.53 -4.30 32.48
N THR A 136 57.07 -3.60 31.47
CA THR A 136 58.32 -3.83 30.69
C THR A 136 58.29 -4.62 29.36
N GLU A 137 58.67 -3.92 28.28
CA GLU A 137 59.25 -4.37 26.99
C GLU A 137 60.80 -4.51 27.12
N PRO A 138 61.59 -5.15 26.21
CA PRO A 138 61.55 -5.03 24.72
C PRO A 138 61.94 -6.29 23.86
N GLU A 139 61.79 -6.16 22.52
CA GLU A 139 62.26 -7.07 21.42
C GLU A 139 63.81 -7.21 21.32
N PRO A 140 64.46 -8.18 20.58
CA PRO A 140 64.15 -8.63 19.20
C PRO A 140 64.41 -10.13 18.78
N ARG A 141 63.94 -10.46 17.55
CA ARG A 141 64.04 -11.61 16.57
C ARG A 141 65.26 -12.59 16.59
N PRO A 142 65.37 -13.68 15.75
CA PRO A 142 64.41 -14.44 14.89
C PRO A 142 64.48 -16.01 15.00
N GLY A 143 63.53 -16.75 14.40
CA GLY A 143 63.73 -18.18 14.09
C GLY A 143 62.46 -18.99 13.73
N SER A 144 62.29 -19.30 12.44
CA SER A 144 61.47 -20.42 11.92
C SER A 144 62.30 -21.72 12.04
N PRO A 145 61.77 -22.98 12.10
CA PRO A 145 60.62 -23.44 11.33
C PRO A 145 59.74 -24.61 11.87
N ARG A 146 58.69 -24.89 11.08
CA ARG A 146 57.92 -26.15 10.90
C ARG A 146 56.66 -26.35 11.75
N GLY A 147 55.54 -26.48 11.03
CA GLY A 147 54.70 -27.68 11.15
C GLY A 147 53.23 -27.46 11.54
N VAL A 148 52.36 -27.95 10.66
CA VAL A 148 50.98 -28.41 10.91
C VAL A 148 49.85 -27.37 10.87
N ARG A 149 49.19 -27.33 9.70
CA ARG A 149 47.83 -26.77 9.53
C ARG A 149 46.80 -27.85 9.90
N HIS A 150 45.99 -27.62 10.93
CA HIS A 150 44.76 -28.37 11.14
C HIS A 150 43.60 -27.72 10.35
N ARG A 151 43.08 -28.46 9.36
CA ARG A 151 41.77 -28.21 8.73
C ARG A 151 40.68 -28.75 9.65
N THR A 152 39.70 -27.91 10.00
CA THR A 152 38.47 -28.30 10.69
C THR A 152 37.51 -29.03 9.74
N ARG A 153 36.96 -30.15 10.23
CA ARG A 153 36.05 -31.07 9.54
C ARG A 153 34.62 -30.52 9.49
N ILE A 154 33.99 -30.64 8.32
CA ILE A 154 32.54 -30.51 8.07
C ILE A 154 31.91 -31.91 8.23
N PRO A 155 30.72 -32.07 8.85
CA PRO A 155 30.08 -33.38 9.02
C PRO A 155 29.38 -33.86 7.73
N PRO A 156 29.31 -35.19 7.46
CA PRO A 156 28.73 -35.72 6.24
C PRO A 156 27.20 -35.86 6.31
N ARG A 157 26.54 -35.60 5.17
CA ARG A 157 25.10 -35.80 4.93
C ARG A 157 24.78 -37.29 4.75
N ARG A 158 23.64 -37.74 5.33
CA ARG A 158 23.05 -39.07 5.14
C ARG A 158 22.55 -39.28 3.68
N PRO A 159 22.65 -40.50 3.11
CA PRO A 159 22.10 -40.80 1.78
C PRO A 159 20.63 -41.27 1.84
N ALA A 160 19.88 -40.93 0.79
CA ALA A 160 18.49 -41.30 0.55
C ALA A 160 18.34 -42.73 -0.02
N ARG A 161 17.23 -43.39 0.30
CA ARG A 161 16.88 -44.76 -0.14
C ARG A 161 16.39 -44.80 -1.60
N GLY A 162 17.04 -45.66 -2.38
CA GLY A 162 16.51 -46.64 -3.35
C GLY A 162 15.42 -46.23 -4.36
N THR A 163 15.80 -46.06 -5.62
CA THR A 163 14.93 -46.20 -6.80
C THR A 163 15.41 -47.40 -7.65
N ALA A 164 14.45 -48.24 -8.07
CA ALA A 164 14.66 -49.44 -8.88
C ALA A 164 14.95 -49.12 -10.36
N PRO A 165 15.66 -49.99 -11.11
CA PRO A 165 16.16 -49.70 -12.45
C PRO A 165 15.13 -49.96 -13.57
N ARG A 166 15.10 -49.07 -14.58
CA ARG A 166 14.36 -49.25 -15.85
C ARG A 166 15.15 -50.12 -16.84
N PRO A 167 14.48 -50.95 -17.67
CA PRO A 167 15.14 -51.84 -18.62
C PRO A 167 15.59 -51.11 -19.92
N LYS A 168 16.70 -51.59 -20.49
CA LYS A 168 17.34 -51.13 -21.74
C LYS A 168 16.68 -51.78 -22.97
N ILE A 169 16.36 -50.98 -23.99
CA ILE A 169 15.90 -51.43 -25.31
C ILE A 169 17.11 -51.48 -26.28
N PRO A 170 17.27 -52.54 -27.11
CA PRO A 170 18.44 -52.73 -27.97
C PRO A 170 18.40 -51.91 -29.28
N PRO A 171 19.55 -51.71 -29.96
CA PRO A 171 19.63 -50.92 -31.18
C PRO A 171 19.25 -51.76 -32.42
N ARG A 172 18.53 -51.15 -33.37
CA ARG A 172 18.27 -51.75 -34.70
C ARG A 172 19.22 -51.15 -35.75
N ARG A 173 19.89 -52.04 -36.50
CA ARG A 173 20.70 -51.77 -37.69
C ARG A 173 19.83 -51.53 -38.96
N PRO A 174 20.41 -50.98 -40.04
CA PRO A 174 19.69 -50.31 -41.13
C PRO A 174 19.46 -51.19 -42.37
N ALA A 175 18.52 -50.77 -43.24
CA ALA A 175 18.72 -50.51 -44.68
C ALA A 175 17.44 -50.69 -45.52
N ARG A 176 17.12 -49.69 -46.34
CA ARG A 176 17.01 -49.75 -47.82
C ARG A 176 16.06 -48.65 -48.29
N GLY A 177 16.60 -47.70 -49.05
CA GLY A 177 15.81 -46.74 -49.82
C GLY A 177 15.35 -47.33 -51.15
N THR A 178 14.33 -46.70 -51.73
CA THR A 178 14.15 -46.45 -53.18
C THR A 178 12.87 -45.61 -53.38
N GLY A 179 12.95 -44.53 -54.17
CA GLY A 179 11.81 -44.03 -54.96
C GLY A 179 11.28 -42.62 -54.65
N PRO A 180 11.08 -41.75 -55.67
CA PRO A 180 10.89 -40.31 -55.51
C PRO A 180 9.43 -39.89 -55.21
N ARG A 181 9.26 -38.78 -54.47
CA ARG A 181 7.97 -38.12 -54.22
C ARG A 181 7.49 -37.34 -55.45
N PRO A 182 6.19 -37.34 -55.79
CA PRO A 182 5.64 -36.47 -56.83
C PRO A 182 5.54 -35.01 -56.34
N LYS A 183 5.89 -34.07 -57.23
CA LYS A 183 5.74 -32.62 -57.06
C LYS A 183 4.27 -32.23 -57.19
N ILE A 184 3.74 -31.45 -56.25
CA ILE A 184 2.42 -30.81 -56.35
C ILE A 184 2.63 -29.36 -56.85
N PRO A 185 1.85 -28.85 -57.82
CA PRO A 185 2.09 -27.55 -58.45
C PRO A 185 1.64 -26.38 -57.58
N ALA A 186 2.39 -25.28 -57.64
CA ALA A 186 2.02 -23.99 -57.07
C ALA A 186 0.90 -23.32 -57.88
N GLN A 187 -0.11 -22.75 -57.20
CA GLN A 187 -1.14 -21.90 -57.79
C GLN A 187 -0.81 -20.40 -57.63
N PRO A 188 -1.15 -19.55 -58.63
CA PRO A 188 -0.80 -18.12 -58.67
C PRO A 188 -1.78 -17.23 -57.87
N PRO A 189 -1.43 -15.95 -57.59
CA PRO A 189 -2.18 -15.08 -56.69
C PRO A 189 -3.36 -14.40 -57.38
N ALA A 190 -4.52 -14.35 -56.72
CA ALA A 190 -5.69 -13.59 -57.16
C ALA A 190 -5.69 -12.17 -56.58
N ARG A 191 -6.02 -11.19 -57.44
CA ARG A 191 -6.08 -9.75 -57.19
C ARG A 191 -7.33 -9.34 -56.39
N GLY A 192 -7.11 -8.44 -55.43
CA GLY A 192 -7.92 -7.25 -55.08
C GLY A 192 -9.44 -7.34 -55.00
N THR A 193 -9.96 -7.25 -53.76
CA THR A 193 -11.27 -6.63 -53.47
C THR A 193 -11.21 -5.83 -52.17
N ALA A 194 -11.88 -4.67 -52.19
CA ALA A 194 -11.83 -3.57 -51.25
C ALA A 194 -12.19 -3.91 -49.78
N LEU A 195 -11.54 -3.20 -48.86
CA LEU A 195 -11.82 -3.16 -47.42
C LEU A 195 -13.28 -2.71 -47.17
N ARG A 196 -14.10 -3.62 -46.63
CA ARG A 196 -15.41 -3.30 -46.04
C ARG A 196 -15.23 -2.81 -44.59
N PRO A 197 -16.09 -1.90 -44.09
CA PRO A 197 -15.99 -1.37 -42.73
C PRO A 197 -16.33 -2.45 -41.69
N LYS A 198 -15.68 -2.40 -40.53
CA LYS A 198 -15.94 -3.24 -39.34
C LYS A 198 -17.44 -3.31 -39.03
N PRO A 199 -18.05 -4.50 -38.84
CA PRO A 199 -19.41 -4.57 -38.33
C PRO A 199 -19.43 -4.19 -36.85
N SER A 200 -20.35 -3.29 -36.51
CA SER A 200 -20.82 -3.01 -35.15
C SER A 200 -21.24 -4.32 -34.45
N GLY A 201 -20.76 -4.54 -33.23
CA GLY A 201 -20.98 -5.77 -32.47
C GLY A 201 -22.45 -6.05 -32.14
N PRO A 202 -22.81 -7.33 -31.87
CA PRO A 202 -24.19 -7.74 -31.63
C PRO A 202 -24.66 -7.41 -30.19
N PRO A 203 -25.99 -7.37 -29.96
CA PRO A 203 -26.61 -6.85 -28.75
C PRO A 203 -26.35 -7.70 -27.50
N ARG A 204 -26.57 -7.10 -26.32
CA ARG A 204 -26.46 -7.71 -24.99
C ARG A 204 -27.54 -8.78 -24.79
N GLY A 205 -27.10 -9.99 -24.46
CA GLY A 205 -27.90 -11.15 -24.07
C GLY A 205 -26.95 -12.34 -24.01
N ASP A 206 -26.77 -12.91 -22.82
CA ASP A 206 -26.01 -14.13 -22.47
C ASP A 206 -24.81 -14.45 -23.38
N ARG A 207 -23.63 -13.89 -23.06
CA ARG A 207 -22.41 -14.14 -23.83
C ARG A 207 -21.68 -15.39 -23.34
N VAL A 208 -21.70 -16.40 -24.19
CA VAL A 208 -20.77 -17.52 -24.20
C VAL A 208 -19.44 -17.04 -24.80
N GLY A 209 -18.34 -17.20 -24.06
CA GLY A 209 -16.99 -17.24 -24.65
C GLY A 209 -16.59 -18.70 -24.93
N THR A 210 -15.85 -18.94 -26.00
CA THR A 210 -15.29 -20.27 -26.34
C THR A 210 -13.80 -20.29 -26.07
N ASP A 211 -13.22 -21.42 -25.63
CA ASP A 211 -11.77 -21.61 -25.71
C ASP A 211 -11.30 -21.80 -27.15
N VAL A 212 -9.97 -21.93 -27.28
CA VAL A 212 -9.26 -22.30 -28.49
C VAL A 212 -9.72 -23.64 -29.10
N GLU A 213 -10.49 -24.46 -28.36
CA GLU A 213 -11.06 -25.75 -28.78
C GLU A 213 -12.60 -25.72 -28.97
N GLY A 214 -13.26 -24.57 -28.76
CA GLY A 214 -14.72 -24.45 -28.90
C GLY A 214 -15.53 -25.06 -27.75
N LYS A 215 -14.93 -25.36 -26.59
CA LYS A 215 -15.64 -25.86 -25.40
C LYS A 215 -16.33 -24.71 -24.65
N TRP A 216 -17.53 -25.03 -24.20
CA TRP A 216 -18.45 -24.14 -23.47
C TRP A 216 -18.20 -24.35 -21.99
N TRP A 217 -17.86 -23.28 -21.28
CA TRP A 217 -17.86 -23.26 -19.81
C TRP A 217 -19.16 -22.67 -19.29
N THR A 218 -19.61 -23.20 -18.16
CA THR A 218 -20.71 -22.62 -17.39
C THR A 218 -20.30 -21.22 -16.93
N VAL A 219 -20.91 -20.19 -17.52
CA VAL A 219 -20.80 -18.82 -17.01
C VAL A 219 -21.69 -18.74 -15.78
N ILE A 220 -21.08 -18.57 -14.60
CA ILE A 220 -21.83 -18.25 -13.38
C ILE A 220 -22.52 -16.90 -13.62
N PRO A 221 -23.84 -16.76 -13.32
CA PRO A 221 -24.51 -15.48 -13.47
C PRO A 221 -23.75 -14.38 -12.72
N THR A 222 -23.30 -13.37 -13.46
CA THR A 222 -22.47 -12.26 -12.96
C THR A 222 -23.19 -11.40 -11.92
N GLY A 223 -24.52 -11.50 -11.80
CA GLY A 223 -25.32 -10.73 -10.85
C GLY A 223 -25.11 -11.09 -9.36
N GLU A 224 -24.44 -12.20 -9.05
CA GLU A 224 -24.18 -12.64 -7.66
C GLU A 224 -22.74 -12.43 -7.18
N ILE A 225 -21.80 -12.15 -8.10
CA ILE A 225 -20.39 -11.93 -7.78
C ILE A 225 -20.11 -10.43 -7.84
N ASP A 226 -19.73 -9.85 -6.70
CA ASP A 226 -19.32 -8.46 -6.59
C ASP A 226 -18.03 -8.36 -5.77
N LEU A 227 -16.94 -8.02 -6.45
CA LEU A 227 -15.61 -7.86 -5.89
C LEU A 227 -15.15 -6.39 -5.91
N LEU A 228 -16.09 -5.44 -5.92
CA LEU A 228 -15.83 -3.99 -5.85
C LEU A 228 -16.02 -3.44 -4.43
N GLU A 229 -15.64 -2.17 -4.23
CA GLU A 229 -15.30 -1.62 -2.92
C GLU A 229 -16.44 -1.63 -1.88
N ASP A 230 -17.70 -1.57 -2.30
CA ASP A 230 -18.86 -1.59 -1.39
C ASP A 230 -19.11 -2.96 -0.76
N THR A 231 -18.73 -4.04 -1.45
CA THR A 231 -18.80 -5.37 -0.87
C THR A 231 -17.70 -5.55 0.18
N TRP A 232 -16.47 -5.15 -0.12
CA TRP A 232 -15.34 -5.20 0.82
C TRP A 232 -15.52 -4.30 2.07
N ALA A 233 -16.23 -3.19 1.94
CA ALA A 233 -16.57 -2.30 3.05
C ALA A 233 -17.47 -2.98 4.09
N ARG A 234 -18.32 -3.91 3.65
CA ARG A 234 -19.24 -4.65 4.52
C ARG A 234 -18.55 -5.87 5.13
N GLU A 235 -17.92 -6.66 4.28
CA GLU A 235 -17.24 -7.89 4.69
C GLU A 235 -16.24 -8.35 3.62
N VAL A 236 -15.36 -9.29 3.98
CA VAL A 236 -14.59 -10.01 2.98
C VAL A 236 -15.50 -11.07 2.35
N PRO A 237 -15.76 -11.07 1.03
CA PRO A 237 -16.73 -11.96 0.38
C PRO A 237 -16.18 -13.39 0.22
N HIS A 238 -15.80 -14.04 1.31
CA HIS A 238 -15.19 -15.37 1.32
C HIS A 238 -16.07 -16.44 0.69
N ALA A 239 -17.39 -16.34 0.82
CA ALA A 239 -18.34 -17.26 0.17
C ALA A 239 -18.25 -17.16 -1.37
N GLN A 240 -18.25 -15.94 -1.92
CA GLN A 240 -18.11 -15.69 -3.35
C GLN A 240 -16.74 -16.20 -3.85
N LEU A 241 -15.65 -15.85 -3.15
CA LEU A 241 -14.30 -16.30 -3.51
C LEU A 241 -14.15 -17.82 -3.46
N THR A 242 -14.80 -18.50 -2.51
CA THR A 242 -14.80 -19.96 -2.40
C THR A 242 -15.55 -20.60 -3.56
N ARG A 243 -16.69 -20.04 -3.95
CA ARG A 243 -17.42 -20.47 -5.14
C ARG A 243 -16.56 -20.30 -6.40
N LEU A 244 -15.95 -19.13 -6.59
CA LEU A 244 -15.06 -18.86 -7.72
C LEU A 244 -13.90 -19.87 -7.77
N ARG A 245 -13.22 -20.15 -6.65
CA ARG A 245 -12.18 -21.19 -6.63
C ARG A 245 -12.68 -22.53 -7.15
N LYS A 246 -13.86 -22.97 -6.72
CA LYS A 246 -14.43 -24.29 -7.06
C LYS A 246 -14.96 -24.37 -8.49
N GLU A 247 -15.63 -23.33 -8.96
CA GLU A 247 -16.48 -23.38 -10.15
C GLU A 247 -15.90 -22.58 -11.33
N ASP A 248 -15.29 -21.41 -11.06
CA ASP A 248 -14.79 -20.50 -12.11
C ASP A 248 -13.55 -19.71 -11.64
N PRO A 249 -12.37 -20.36 -11.54
CA PRO A 249 -11.19 -19.78 -10.88
C PRO A 249 -10.50 -18.66 -11.68
N VAL A 250 -10.90 -18.45 -12.93
CA VAL A 250 -10.49 -17.35 -13.82
C VAL A 250 -11.77 -16.72 -14.37
N HIS A 251 -12.40 -15.90 -13.53
CA HIS A 251 -13.76 -15.40 -13.74
C HIS A 251 -13.77 -14.03 -14.41
N TRP A 252 -14.60 -13.81 -15.41
CA TRP A 252 -14.81 -12.47 -15.95
C TRP A 252 -15.77 -11.66 -15.07
N HIS A 253 -15.24 -10.59 -14.45
CA HIS A 253 -15.99 -9.66 -13.61
C HIS A 253 -16.24 -8.35 -14.35
N GLU A 254 -17.50 -7.91 -14.41
CA GLU A 254 -17.87 -6.62 -15.02
C GLU A 254 -17.63 -5.46 -14.05
N VAL A 255 -17.23 -4.29 -14.56
CA VAL A 255 -17.12 -3.07 -13.75
C VAL A 255 -18.18 -2.07 -14.24
N PRO A 256 -19.16 -1.70 -13.39
CA PRO A 256 -20.18 -0.72 -13.76
C PRO A 256 -19.58 0.65 -14.11
N GLY A 257 -20.32 1.46 -14.89
CA GLY A 257 -19.95 2.86 -15.15
C GLY A 257 -19.00 3.11 -16.32
N GLY A 258 -18.88 2.17 -17.27
CA GLY A 258 -18.14 2.38 -18.52
C GLY A 258 -16.65 2.02 -18.47
N HIS A 259 -16.21 1.36 -17.40
CA HIS A 259 -14.89 0.74 -17.34
C HIS A 259 -14.92 -0.67 -17.93
N ASP A 260 -13.81 -1.08 -18.55
CA ASP A 260 -13.64 -2.47 -18.98
C ASP A 260 -13.55 -3.39 -17.74
N GLY A 261 -14.21 -4.55 -17.84
CA GLY A 261 -14.14 -5.62 -16.85
C GLY A 261 -12.75 -6.24 -16.73
N PHE A 262 -12.62 -7.26 -15.89
CA PHE A 262 -11.35 -7.94 -15.63
C PHE A 262 -11.52 -9.42 -15.38
N TYR A 263 -10.46 -10.20 -15.57
CA TYR A 263 -10.41 -11.59 -15.12
C TYR A 263 -9.95 -11.68 -13.67
N ALA A 264 -10.82 -12.11 -12.76
CA ALA A 264 -10.51 -12.42 -11.37
C ALA A 264 -9.85 -13.79 -11.26
N VAL A 265 -8.61 -13.85 -10.78
CA VAL A 265 -7.83 -15.07 -10.55
C VAL A 265 -7.81 -15.36 -9.06
N THR A 266 -8.42 -16.49 -8.67
CA THR A 266 -8.78 -16.75 -7.27
C THR A 266 -8.06 -17.94 -6.63
N ARG A 267 -7.43 -18.80 -7.44
CA ARG A 267 -6.65 -19.96 -6.98
C ARG A 267 -5.20 -19.59 -6.72
N HIS A 268 -4.62 -20.20 -5.69
CA HIS A 268 -3.25 -19.92 -5.22
C HIS A 268 -2.19 -20.18 -6.29
N ALA A 269 -2.27 -21.33 -6.95
CA ALA A 269 -1.32 -21.71 -7.99
C ALA A 269 -1.31 -20.72 -9.16
N ASP A 270 -2.50 -20.26 -9.58
CA ASP A 270 -2.65 -19.33 -10.70
C ASP A 270 -2.21 -17.90 -10.32
N VAL A 271 -2.50 -17.46 -9.09
CA VAL A 271 -1.96 -16.19 -8.57
C VAL A 271 -0.43 -16.21 -8.56
N LYS A 272 0.20 -17.33 -8.14
CA LYS A 272 1.67 -17.49 -8.22
C LYS A 272 2.16 -17.47 -9.65
N ALA A 273 1.50 -18.17 -10.57
CA ALA A 273 1.87 -18.21 -11.97
C ALA A 273 1.85 -16.80 -12.60
N VAL A 274 0.76 -16.06 -12.41
CA VAL A 274 0.62 -14.68 -12.90
C VAL A 274 1.69 -13.76 -12.29
N SER A 275 1.94 -13.87 -10.98
CA SER A 275 2.92 -13.00 -10.29
C SER A 275 4.37 -13.24 -10.73
N ARG A 276 4.69 -14.43 -11.25
CA ARG A 276 6.07 -14.85 -11.59
C ARG A 276 6.44 -14.67 -13.05
N ASP A 277 5.49 -14.36 -13.91
CA ASP A 277 5.70 -14.14 -15.35
C ASP A 277 5.38 -12.69 -15.73
N PRO A 278 6.26 -11.73 -15.41
CA PRO A 278 6.05 -10.31 -15.70
C PRO A 278 6.12 -9.99 -17.20
N GLU A 279 6.71 -10.86 -18.02
CA GLU A 279 6.76 -10.67 -19.48
C GLU A 279 5.38 -10.89 -20.11
N LEU A 280 4.63 -11.85 -19.59
CA LEU A 280 3.24 -12.06 -19.99
C LEU A 280 2.26 -11.13 -19.25
N TRP A 281 2.52 -10.85 -17.97
CA TRP A 281 1.64 -10.13 -17.07
C TRP A 281 2.28 -8.82 -16.61
N SER A 282 2.15 -7.79 -17.44
CA SER A 282 2.71 -6.46 -17.22
C SER A 282 1.97 -5.70 -16.12
N THR A 283 2.72 -4.96 -15.30
CA THR A 283 2.14 -3.93 -14.42
C THR A 283 2.17 -2.54 -15.07
N GLU A 284 3.18 -2.28 -15.90
CA GLU A 284 3.45 -0.97 -16.51
C GLU A 284 2.39 -0.56 -17.56
N LEU A 285 1.77 -1.53 -18.25
CA LEU A 285 0.82 -1.24 -19.33
C LEU A 285 -0.47 -0.55 -18.86
N GLY A 286 -0.99 -0.87 -17.66
CA GLY A 286 -2.25 -0.28 -17.19
C GLY A 286 -2.42 -0.19 -15.67
N SER A 287 -1.30 -0.11 -14.95
CA SER A 287 -1.20 -0.05 -13.48
C SER A 287 -1.49 -1.35 -12.73
N PHE A 288 -1.34 -1.29 -11.41
CA PHE A 288 -1.61 -2.35 -10.45
C PHE A 288 -3.01 -2.25 -9.81
N MET A 289 -3.81 -1.25 -10.18
CA MET A 289 -5.17 -0.99 -9.67
C MET A 289 -6.24 -1.58 -10.61
N ILE A 290 -7.41 -1.93 -10.09
CA ILE A 290 -8.54 -2.46 -10.90
C ILE A 290 -9.08 -1.39 -11.86
N ARG A 291 -9.33 -0.19 -11.33
CA ARG A 291 -9.85 0.94 -12.09
C ARG A 291 -8.77 1.52 -12.98
N ASP A 292 -9.15 1.85 -14.22
CA ASP A 292 -8.25 2.52 -15.15
C ASP A 292 -7.90 3.91 -14.64
N GLN A 293 -6.65 4.30 -14.89
CA GLN A 293 -6.09 5.56 -14.47
C GLN A 293 -6.15 6.55 -15.63
N SER A 294 -6.23 7.85 -15.35
CA SER A 294 -6.03 8.87 -16.40
C SER A 294 -4.64 8.68 -17.02
N PRO A 295 -4.40 9.08 -18.28
CA PRO A 295 -3.09 8.99 -18.91
C PRO A 295 -1.96 9.59 -18.04
N GLU A 296 -2.22 10.73 -17.41
CA GLU A 296 -1.26 11.44 -16.54
C GLU A 296 -1.01 10.68 -15.22
N SER A 297 -2.07 10.11 -14.63
CA SER A 297 -1.96 9.31 -13.42
C SER A 297 -1.23 7.99 -13.69
N LEU A 298 -1.50 7.36 -14.84
CA LEU A 298 -0.82 6.14 -15.27
C LEU A 298 0.68 6.38 -15.45
N GLU A 299 1.06 7.47 -16.13
CA GLU A 299 2.47 7.81 -16.31
C GLU A 299 3.17 8.05 -14.97
N SER A 300 2.51 8.71 -14.02
CA SER A 300 3.04 8.87 -12.66
C SER A 300 3.25 7.54 -11.93
N LEU A 301 2.32 6.59 -12.09
CA LEU A 301 2.43 5.26 -11.49
C LEU A 301 3.56 4.42 -12.12
N ARG A 302 3.90 4.65 -13.39
CA ARG A 302 5.08 4.04 -14.06
C ARG A 302 6.43 4.55 -13.54
N LEU A 303 6.43 5.59 -12.71
CA LEU A 303 7.61 6.12 -12.03
C LEU A 303 7.79 5.53 -10.63
N VAL A 304 6.75 4.86 -10.11
CA VAL A 304 6.79 4.12 -8.84
C VAL A 304 7.26 2.70 -9.11
N LEU A 305 8.18 2.18 -8.29
CA LEU A 305 8.74 0.82 -8.46
C LEU A 305 7.65 -0.27 -8.62
N LEU A 306 6.51 -0.11 -7.93
CA LEU A 306 5.37 -1.03 -8.01
C LEU A 306 4.70 -1.06 -9.39
N GLY A 307 4.79 0.01 -10.17
CA GLY A 307 4.19 0.16 -11.49
C GLY A 307 5.14 -0.04 -12.67
N MET A 308 6.35 -0.56 -12.44
CA MET A 308 7.36 -0.77 -13.48
C MET A 308 7.49 -2.24 -13.86
N ASP A 309 7.84 -2.50 -15.11
CA ASP A 309 8.32 -3.81 -15.56
C ASP A 309 9.84 -3.80 -15.83
N ALA A 310 10.41 -4.97 -16.10
CA ALA A 310 11.81 -5.08 -16.50
C ALA A 310 12.04 -4.41 -17.89
N PRO A 311 13.23 -3.82 -18.15
CA PRO A 311 14.43 -3.82 -17.31
C PRO A 311 14.49 -2.69 -16.26
N ARG A 312 13.62 -1.67 -16.36
CA ARG A 312 13.60 -0.51 -15.43
C ARG A 312 13.39 -0.96 -13.99
N HIS A 313 12.41 -1.84 -13.77
CA HIS A 313 12.14 -2.43 -12.47
C HIS A 313 13.37 -3.13 -11.90
N SER A 314 14.01 -4.02 -12.67
CA SER A 314 15.16 -4.82 -12.18
C SER A 314 16.34 -3.95 -11.73
N ARG A 315 16.68 -2.94 -12.55
CA ARG A 315 17.72 -1.94 -12.22
C ARG A 315 17.38 -1.19 -10.93
N TYR A 316 16.20 -0.59 -10.88
CA TYR A 316 15.78 0.22 -9.75
C TYR A 316 15.67 -0.62 -8.47
N ARG A 317 15.09 -1.82 -8.58
CA ARG A 317 14.99 -2.80 -7.49
C ARG A 317 16.36 -3.15 -6.90
N ALA A 318 17.37 -3.39 -7.74
CA ALA A 318 18.72 -3.73 -7.29
C ALA A 318 19.32 -2.60 -6.44
N LEU A 319 19.20 -1.35 -6.90
CA LEU A 319 19.70 -0.16 -6.20
C LEU A 319 19.01 0.04 -4.84
N VAL A 320 17.68 -0.04 -4.79
CA VAL A 320 16.95 0.21 -3.53
C VAL A 320 17.07 -0.93 -2.52
N SER A 321 17.35 -2.15 -2.98
CA SER A 321 17.48 -3.33 -2.09
C SER A 321 18.65 -3.20 -1.12
N ALA A 322 19.64 -2.35 -1.40
CA ALA A 322 20.74 -2.04 -0.49
C ALA A 322 20.25 -1.50 0.88
N GLY A 323 19.11 -0.78 0.89
CA GLY A 323 18.49 -0.27 2.11
C GLY A 323 17.77 -1.34 2.95
N PHE A 324 17.47 -2.52 2.39
CA PHE A 324 16.57 -3.51 2.99
C PHE A 324 17.25 -4.85 3.28
N THR A 325 18.57 -4.85 3.40
CA THR A 325 19.31 -6.08 3.69
C THR A 325 18.90 -6.67 5.06
N PRO A 326 19.02 -7.98 5.27
CA PRO A 326 18.76 -8.60 6.58
C PRO A 326 19.55 -7.97 7.73
N ARG A 327 20.73 -7.40 7.45
CA ARG A 327 21.53 -6.67 8.44
C ARG A 327 20.85 -5.38 8.88
N VAL A 328 20.30 -4.60 7.95
CA VAL A 328 19.56 -3.37 8.26
C VAL A 328 18.30 -3.71 9.08
N VAL A 329 17.51 -4.70 8.65
CA VAL A 329 16.30 -5.12 9.38
C VAL A 329 16.63 -5.57 10.81
N ARG A 330 17.70 -6.35 11.02
CA ARG A 330 18.12 -6.76 12.37
C ARG A 330 18.53 -5.59 13.27
N ARG A 331 19.18 -4.57 12.71
CA ARG A 331 19.53 -3.34 13.45
C ARG A 331 18.27 -2.61 13.92
N LEU A 332 17.23 -2.56 13.08
CA LEU A 332 15.94 -1.95 13.41
C LEU A 332 15.14 -2.77 14.42
N ALA A 333 15.30 -4.10 14.46
CA ALA A 333 14.50 -4.98 15.30
C ALA A 333 14.53 -4.62 16.79
N ALA A 334 15.71 -4.26 17.34
CA ALA A 334 15.83 -3.84 18.74
C ALA A 334 15.01 -2.57 19.01
N ARG A 335 15.16 -1.55 18.17
CA ARG A 335 14.41 -0.29 18.28
C ARG A 335 12.91 -0.46 18.05
N ILE A 336 12.51 -1.36 17.15
CA ILE A 336 11.10 -1.71 16.95
C ILE A 336 10.51 -2.30 18.23
N GLY A 337 11.25 -3.16 18.93
CA GLY A 337 10.85 -3.70 20.23
C GLY A 337 10.68 -2.62 21.29
N GLU A 338 11.66 -1.70 21.41
CA GLU A 338 11.59 -0.56 22.33
C GLU A 338 10.38 0.35 22.04
N ARG A 339 10.12 0.65 20.76
CA ARG A 339 8.96 1.46 20.33
C ARG A 339 7.64 0.75 20.60
N ALA A 340 7.57 -0.55 20.32
CA ALA A 340 6.38 -1.35 20.65
C ALA A 340 6.06 -1.28 22.15
N ALA A 341 7.08 -1.44 23.01
CA ALA A 341 6.93 -1.33 24.46
C ALA A 341 6.45 0.06 24.88
N ALA A 342 7.09 1.12 24.40
CA ALA A 342 6.69 2.49 24.71
C ALA A 342 5.28 2.83 24.22
N LEU A 343 4.90 2.37 23.03
CA LEU A 343 3.56 2.59 22.47
C LEU A 343 2.48 1.87 23.26
N VAL A 344 2.67 0.60 23.58
CA VAL A 344 1.71 -0.17 24.39
C VAL A 344 1.56 0.48 25.78
N GLU A 345 2.68 0.87 26.40
CA GLU A 345 2.68 1.53 27.70
C GLU A 345 1.95 2.87 27.72
N ALA A 346 2.14 3.69 26.68
CA ALA A 346 1.53 5.02 26.60
C ALA A 346 0.05 4.97 26.20
N ALA A 347 -0.34 4.01 25.35
CA ALA A 347 -1.65 4.00 24.72
C ALA A 347 -2.68 3.14 25.46
N VAL A 348 -2.25 2.05 26.10
CA VAL A 348 -3.16 1.08 26.71
C VAL A 348 -3.36 1.39 28.19
N ALA A 349 -4.58 1.82 28.53
CA ALA A 349 -5.02 2.00 29.91
C ALA A 349 -6.07 0.92 30.26
N PRO A 350 -5.84 0.08 31.29
CA PRO A 350 -6.79 -0.95 31.71
C PRO A 350 -8.20 -0.39 31.96
N GLY A 351 -9.20 -1.14 31.51
CA GLY A 351 -10.63 -0.83 31.68
C GLY A 351 -11.14 0.36 30.84
N ARG A 352 -10.31 0.98 30.00
CA ARG A 352 -10.74 2.05 29.09
C ARG A 352 -10.89 1.56 27.66
N ASP A 353 -11.96 2.01 27.04
CA ASP A 353 -12.20 1.81 25.62
C ASP A 353 -11.24 2.70 24.83
N MET A 354 -10.66 2.12 23.79
CA MET A 354 -9.83 2.86 22.85
C MET A 354 -10.02 2.33 21.43
N ASP A 355 -9.74 3.16 20.45
CA ASP A 355 -9.55 2.69 19.09
C ASP A 355 -8.12 2.18 18.91
N PHE A 356 -7.97 0.88 18.64
CA PHE A 356 -6.65 0.28 18.47
C PHE A 356 -5.93 0.76 17.21
N VAL A 357 -6.69 1.11 16.15
CA VAL A 357 -6.11 1.51 14.87
C VAL A 357 -5.35 2.82 15.05
N ASP A 358 -6.00 3.85 15.62
CA ASP A 358 -5.41 5.17 15.86
C ASP A 358 -4.44 5.17 17.06
N GLY A 359 -4.81 4.49 18.14
CA GLY A 359 -4.04 4.49 19.37
C GLY A 359 -2.71 3.73 19.28
N VAL A 360 -2.63 2.67 18.46
CA VAL A 360 -1.48 1.76 18.44
C VAL A 360 -1.07 1.38 17.02
N ALA A 361 -1.96 0.78 16.22
CA ALA A 361 -1.60 0.10 14.98
C ALA A 361 -1.01 1.04 13.92
N ALA A 362 -1.49 2.28 13.85
CA ALA A 362 -1.02 3.28 12.90
C ALA A 362 0.31 3.93 13.30
N ARG A 363 0.68 3.88 14.60
CA ARG A 363 1.84 4.61 15.13
C ARG A 363 3.16 3.88 14.92
N LEU A 364 3.21 2.57 15.14
CA LEU A 364 4.45 1.81 15.02
C LEU A 364 5.03 1.83 13.58
N PRO A 365 4.24 1.62 12.52
CA PRO A 365 4.75 1.60 11.16
C PRO A 365 5.31 2.94 10.71
N ILE A 366 4.58 4.03 10.96
CA ILE A 366 5.02 5.37 10.57
C ILE A 366 6.30 5.76 11.31
N GLN A 367 6.40 5.52 12.62
CA GLN A 367 7.61 5.77 13.39
C GLN A 367 8.79 4.96 12.86
N THR A 368 8.58 3.67 12.57
CA THR A 368 9.62 2.80 12.03
C THR A 368 10.12 3.29 10.67
N ILE A 369 9.22 3.70 9.77
CA ILE A 369 9.58 4.21 8.44
C ILE A 369 10.32 5.53 8.54
N CYS A 370 9.78 6.50 9.28
CA CYS A 370 10.40 7.81 9.52
C CYS A 370 11.84 7.65 10.01
N GLU A 371 12.03 6.80 11.02
CA GLU A 371 13.35 6.56 11.59
C GLU A 371 14.29 5.81 10.62
N MET A 372 13.73 4.92 9.81
CA MET A 372 14.48 4.15 8.82
C MET A 372 14.97 5.02 7.66
N VAL A 373 14.16 5.97 7.18
CA VAL A 373 14.51 6.89 6.09
C VAL A 373 15.18 8.18 6.58
N GLY A 374 15.30 8.36 7.90
CA GLY A 374 16.04 9.47 8.50
C GLY A 374 15.24 10.76 8.65
N VAL A 375 13.91 10.68 8.71
CA VAL A 375 13.04 11.80 9.08
C VAL A 375 13.39 12.24 10.50
N PRO A 376 13.61 13.55 10.77
CA PRO A 376 13.80 14.06 12.12
C PRO A 376 12.58 13.77 13.01
N PRO A 377 12.76 13.46 14.31
CA PRO A 377 11.65 13.10 15.20
C PRO A 377 10.50 14.13 15.29
N GLY A 378 10.76 15.42 15.03
CA GLY A 378 9.74 16.47 15.02
C GLY A 378 8.80 16.44 13.80
N ASP A 379 9.20 15.77 12.72
CA ASP A 379 8.51 15.80 11.43
C ASP A 379 7.67 14.53 11.18
N GLU A 380 7.70 13.55 12.09
CA GLU A 380 6.97 12.27 11.91
C GLU A 380 5.47 12.49 11.64
N ARG A 381 4.88 13.50 12.27
CA ARG A 381 3.47 13.87 12.07
C ARG A 381 3.18 14.33 10.65
N LEU A 382 4.11 15.05 10.01
CA LEU A 382 3.94 15.48 8.62
C LEU A 382 3.84 14.26 7.69
N VAL A 383 4.73 13.29 7.86
CA VAL A 383 4.73 12.05 7.07
C VAL A 383 3.48 11.23 7.32
N PHE A 384 3.00 11.18 8.57
CA PHE A 384 1.73 10.55 8.92
C PHE A 384 0.55 11.21 8.18
N ASP A 385 0.45 12.54 8.24
CA ASP A 385 -0.63 13.30 7.62
C ASP A 385 -0.61 13.15 6.09
N TRP A 386 0.56 13.26 5.45
CA TRP A 386 0.71 13.02 4.01
C TRP A 386 0.35 11.58 3.61
N SER A 387 0.81 10.58 4.36
CA SER A 387 0.50 9.17 4.10
C SER A 387 -1.00 8.89 4.13
N ASN A 388 -1.72 9.42 5.12
CA ASN A 388 -3.17 9.22 5.24
C ASN A 388 -3.93 9.89 4.09
N ARG A 389 -3.57 11.13 3.74
CA ARG A 389 -4.18 11.89 2.63
C ARG A 389 -3.99 11.20 1.28
N MET A 390 -2.86 10.52 1.09
CA MET A 390 -2.59 9.71 -0.11
C MET A 390 -3.33 8.37 -0.12
N ALA A 391 -3.52 7.74 1.04
CA ALA A 391 -4.11 6.40 1.15
C ALA A 391 -5.64 6.37 1.07
N GLY A 392 -6.31 7.45 1.47
CA GLY A 392 -7.77 7.49 1.66
C GLY A 392 -8.62 7.46 0.39
N GLY A 393 -8.03 7.46 -0.81
CA GLY A 393 -8.70 7.85 -2.07
C GLY A 393 -10.06 7.21 -2.41
N GLN A 394 -10.36 6.00 -1.96
CA GLN A 394 -11.63 5.29 -2.21
C GLN A 394 -12.66 5.37 -1.08
N ASP A 395 -12.27 5.85 0.11
CA ASP A 395 -13.12 5.97 1.29
C ASP A 395 -13.55 7.43 1.47
N PRO A 396 -14.85 7.76 1.34
CA PRO A 396 -15.33 9.14 1.42
C PRO A 396 -15.07 9.84 2.76
N GLU A 397 -14.87 9.11 3.86
CA GLU A 397 -14.61 9.68 5.18
C GLU A 397 -13.11 9.85 5.43
N LEU A 398 -12.23 9.23 4.63
CA LEU A 398 -10.77 9.46 4.69
C LEU A 398 -10.22 10.28 3.50
N SER A 399 -10.98 10.40 2.41
CA SER A 399 -10.58 11.14 1.22
C SER A 399 -11.12 12.55 1.24
N ALA A 400 -10.24 13.55 1.22
CA ALA A 400 -10.60 14.91 0.81
C ALA A 400 -10.65 15.07 -0.73
N GLY A 401 -10.56 13.96 -1.47
CA GLY A 401 -10.59 13.90 -2.93
C GLY A 401 -9.19 13.82 -3.57
N LYS A 402 -9.15 13.55 -4.88
CA LYS A 402 -7.90 13.36 -5.64
C LYS A 402 -6.94 14.54 -5.53
N GLN A 403 -7.46 15.76 -5.54
CA GLN A 403 -6.65 16.98 -5.45
C GLN A 403 -5.85 17.04 -4.15
N ASP A 404 -6.44 16.65 -3.02
CA ASP A 404 -5.73 16.63 -1.74
C ASP A 404 -4.64 15.56 -1.70
N SER A 405 -4.93 14.38 -2.24
CA SER A 405 -3.94 13.31 -2.41
C SER A 405 -2.76 13.75 -3.29
N ASP A 406 -3.02 14.45 -4.40
CA ASP A 406 -1.97 14.94 -5.31
C ASP A 406 -1.11 16.02 -4.62
N LEU A 407 -1.72 16.89 -3.82
CA LEU A 407 -1.00 17.91 -3.02
C LEU A 407 -0.13 17.24 -1.95
N ALA A 408 -0.66 16.28 -1.20
CA ALA A 408 0.12 15.53 -0.20
C ALA A 408 1.32 14.82 -0.84
N ALA A 409 1.15 14.25 -2.04
CA ALA A 409 2.23 13.63 -2.80
C ALA A 409 3.32 14.65 -3.21
N ALA A 410 2.93 15.87 -3.58
CA ALA A 410 3.87 16.94 -3.90
C ALA A 410 4.64 17.45 -2.66
N GLU A 411 3.96 17.58 -1.52
CA GLU A 411 4.55 18.02 -0.26
C GLU A 411 5.61 17.02 0.25
N ILE A 412 5.27 15.73 0.30
CA ILE A 412 6.22 14.68 0.71
C ILE A 412 7.38 14.53 -0.28
N TYR A 413 7.13 14.75 -1.57
CA TYR A 413 8.18 14.77 -2.59
C TYR A 413 9.17 15.91 -2.35
N ALA A 414 8.68 17.13 -2.12
CA ALA A 414 9.51 18.31 -1.86
C ALA A 414 10.31 18.15 -0.56
N TYR A 415 9.69 17.57 0.47
CA TYR A 415 10.35 17.24 1.73
C TYR A 415 11.52 16.26 1.51
N CYS A 416 11.28 15.18 0.76
CA CYS A 416 12.33 14.22 0.42
C CYS A 416 13.46 14.87 -0.39
N ASP A 417 13.14 15.78 -1.30
CA ASP A 417 14.15 16.49 -2.10
C ASP A 417 15.16 17.24 -1.23
N ALA A 418 14.63 18.02 -0.27
CA ALA A 418 15.44 18.74 0.72
C ALA A 418 16.26 17.78 1.60
N LEU A 419 15.62 16.72 2.12
CA LEU A 419 16.27 15.75 3.00
C LEU A 419 17.38 14.96 2.27
N ALA A 420 17.13 14.57 1.02
CA ALA A 420 18.12 13.90 0.17
C ALA A 420 19.31 14.81 -0.14
N GLY A 421 19.06 16.11 -0.39
CA GLY A 421 20.10 17.13 -0.49
C GLY A 421 20.99 17.19 0.76
N GLU A 422 20.36 17.21 1.94
CA GLU A 422 21.08 17.17 3.22
C GLU A 422 21.93 15.90 3.35
N ARG A 423 21.37 14.71 3.07
CA ARG A 423 22.08 13.42 3.21
C ARG A 423 23.23 13.23 2.21
N ARG A 424 23.21 13.89 1.06
CA ARG A 424 24.38 13.94 0.16
C ARG A 424 25.52 14.73 0.77
N ALA A 425 25.22 15.88 1.38
CA ALA A 425 26.23 16.73 2.00
C ALA A 425 26.70 16.19 3.37
N ARG A 426 25.80 15.56 4.12
CA ARG A 426 26.00 15.10 5.50
C ARG A 426 25.35 13.71 5.69
N PRO A 427 26.03 12.64 5.28
CA PRO A 427 25.51 11.29 5.41
C PRO A 427 25.26 10.93 6.87
N ARG A 428 24.20 10.16 7.12
CA ARG A 428 23.84 9.61 8.43
C ARG A 428 23.65 8.10 8.33
N GLU A 429 23.37 7.47 9.45
CA GLU A 429 23.05 6.04 9.51
C GLU A 429 21.56 5.78 9.23
N ASP A 430 21.10 6.12 8.02
CA ASP A 430 19.73 5.89 7.56
C ASP A 430 19.69 5.36 6.11
N ILE A 431 18.52 4.86 5.69
CA ILE A 431 18.33 4.34 4.34
C ILE A 431 18.49 5.44 3.31
N LEU A 432 18.02 6.66 3.57
CA LEU A 432 18.13 7.72 2.57
C LEU A 432 19.59 8.04 2.26
N SER A 433 20.46 8.09 3.27
CA SER A 433 21.91 8.18 3.10
C SER A 433 22.46 6.99 2.29
N THR A 434 21.98 5.78 2.57
CA THR A 434 22.38 4.60 1.80
C THR A 434 21.98 4.74 0.33
N LEU A 435 20.76 5.20 0.05
CA LEU A 435 20.22 5.29 -1.31
C LEU A 435 20.84 6.42 -2.13
N VAL A 436 21.09 7.59 -1.53
CA VAL A 436 21.70 8.71 -2.28
C VAL A 436 23.16 8.44 -2.66
N HIS A 437 23.83 7.53 -1.95
CA HIS A 437 25.22 7.11 -2.21
C HIS A 437 25.34 5.72 -2.85
N ALA A 438 24.23 4.98 -3.00
CA ALA A 438 24.23 3.65 -3.61
C ALA A 438 24.74 3.71 -5.05
N GLU A 439 25.57 2.73 -5.40
CA GLU A 439 26.03 2.49 -6.75
C GLU A 439 26.02 0.98 -7.02
N VAL A 440 25.47 0.57 -8.15
CA VAL A 440 25.49 -0.82 -8.63
C VAL A 440 25.96 -0.79 -10.07
N ASP A 441 27.07 -1.46 -10.38
CA ASP A 441 27.64 -1.53 -11.73
C ASP A 441 27.87 -0.16 -12.39
N GLY A 442 28.30 0.85 -11.62
CA GLY A 442 28.52 2.22 -12.09
C GLY A 442 27.27 3.09 -12.17
N ASP A 443 26.11 2.53 -11.84
CA ASP A 443 24.80 3.18 -11.95
C ASP A 443 24.24 3.61 -10.59
N ARG A 444 23.48 4.71 -10.58
CA ARG A 444 22.99 5.38 -9.37
C ARG A 444 21.53 5.81 -9.53
N LEU A 445 20.83 5.95 -8.41
CA LEU A 445 19.49 6.53 -8.41
C LEU A 445 19.59 8.03 -8.71
N SER A 446 18.76 8.49 -9.64
CA SER A 446 18.49 9.92 -9.84
C SER A 446 17.76 10.51 -8.63
N GLN A 447 17.80 11.83 -8.49
CA GLN A 447 17.03 12.55 -7.46
C GLN A 447 15.54 12.20 -7.53
N HIS A 448 14.99 12.17 -8.74
CA HIS A 448 13.59 11.87 -8.95
C HIS A 448 13.22 10.45 -8.51
N GLU A 449 14.07 9.46 -8.84
CA GLU A 449 13.88 8.09 -8.34
C GLU A 449 13.94 8.04 -6.81
N ILE A 450 14.94 8.68 -6.17
CA ILE A 450 15.01 8.73 -4.70
C ILE A 450 13.71 9.28 -4.09
N ASN A 451 13.19 10.39 -4.63
CA ASN A 451 11.97 11.01 -4.13
C ASN A 451 10.74 10.10 -4.34
N MET A 452 10.58 9.51 -5.53
CA MET A 452 9.47 8.59 -5.80
C MET A 452 9.54 7.32 -4.94
N PHE A 453 10.74 6.82 -4.65
CA PHE A 453 10.91 5.69 -3.74
C PHE A 453 10.56 6.06 -2.29
N PHE A 454 10.94 7.26 -1.84
CA PHE A 454 10.59 7.76 -0.52
C PHE A 454 9.07 7.86 -0.36
N VAL A 455 8.38 8.44 -1.35
CA VAL A 455 6.90 8.50 -1.37
C VAL A 455 6.31 7.09 -1.28
N LEU A 456 6.81 6.16 -2.09
CA LEU A 456 6.36 4.76 -2.04
C LEU A 456 6.55 4.13 -0.66
N LEU A 457 7.71 4.33 -0.01
CA LEU A 457 7.98 3.76 1.31
C LEU A 457 7.04 4.29 2.38
N CYS A 458 6.81 5.61 2.40
CA CYS A 458 5.95 6.25 3.39
C CYS A 458 4.51 5.77 3.30
N VAL A 459 3.97 5.58 2.09
CA VAL A 459 2.59 5.08 1.91
C VAL A 459 2.50 3.57 2.06
N ALA A 460 3.29 2.81 1.28
CA ALA A 460 3.14 1.36 1.21
C ALA A 460 3.57 0.65 2.49
N GLY A 461 4.60 1.16 3.20
CA GLY A 461 5.06 0.57 4.45
C GLY A 461 4.11 0.83 5.63
N ASN A 462 3.37 1.93 5.59
CA ASN A 462 2.52 2.37 6.69
C ASN A 462 1.17 1.64 6.66
N GLU A 463 0.41 1.82 5.57
CA GLU A 463 -0.96 1.30 5.45
C GLU A 463 -1.04 -0.22 5.51
N THR A 464 -0.06 -0.92 4.92
CA THR A 464 -0.08 -2.38 4.96
C THR A 464 0.20 -2.91 6.38
N THR A 465 1.17 -2.34 7.08
CA THR A 465 1.54 -2.85 8.42
C THR A 465 0.49 -2.50 9.46
N ARG A 466 -0.09 -1.29 9.44
CA ARG A 466 -1.16 -0.92 10.39
C ARG A 466 -2.37 -1.84 10.25
N ASN A 467 -2.77 -2.19 9.03
CA ASN A 467 -3.92 -3.05 8.80
C ASN A 467 -3.63 -4.50 9.20
N LEU A 468 -2.41 -4.98 8.98
CA LEU A 468 -1.98 -6.30 9.46
C LEU A 468 -2.06 -6.37 10.99
N LEU A 469 -1.60 -5.33 11.69
CA LEU A 469 -1.69 -5.21 13.15
C LEU A 469 -3.15 -5.23 13.62
N SER A 470 -4.03 -4.43 12.99
CA SER A 470 -5.45 -4.39 13.33
C SER A 470 -6.15 -5.73 13.10
N HIS A 471 -5.93 -6.39 11.95
CA HIS A 471 -6.52 -7.71 11.68
C HIS A 471 -6.00 -8.78 12.64
N THR A 472 -4.73 -8.67 13.07
CA THR A 472 -4.16 -9.61 14.02
C THR A 472 -4.81 -9.48 15.38
N LEU A 473 -5.03 -8.25 15.86
CA LEU A 473 -5.73 -8.05 17.13
C LEU A 473 -7.18 -8.54 17.05
N LEU A 474 -7.89 -8.25 15.96
CA LEU A 474 -9.23 -8.76 15.73
C LEU A 474 -9.28 -10.30 15.76
N ALA A 475 -8.37 -10.96 15.04
CA ALA A 475 -8.28 -12.41 15.03
C ALA A 475 -8.03 -12.98 16.43
N LEU A 476 -7.16 -12.36 17.23
CA LEU A 476 -6.88 -12.81 18.60
C LEU A 476 -8.05 -12.53 19.57
N ALA A 477 -8.87 -11.50 19.32
CA ALA A 477 -10.11 -11.29 20.06
C ALA A 477 -11.14 -12.39 19.77
N GLU A 478 -11.23 -12.82 18.51
CA GLU A 478 -12.15 -13.87 18.05
C GLU A 478 -11.68 -15.29 18.42
N HIS A 479 -10.38 -15.47 18.69
CA HIS A 479 -9.77 -16.78 18.97
C HIS A 479 -9.01 -16.76 20.32
N PRO A 480 -9.74 -16.72 21.46
CA PRO A 480 -9.14 -16.55 22.80
C PRO A 480 -8.20 -17.71 23.21
N VAL A 481 -8.41 -18.92 22.68
CA VAL A 481 -7.52 -20.07 22.93
C VAL A 481 -6.13 -19.82 22.34
N ALA A 482 -6.07 -19.37 21.08
CA ALA A 482 -4.81 -19.03 20.42
C ALA A 482 -4.12 -17.85 21.10
N ARG A 483 -4.91 -16.86 21.54
CA ARG A 483 -4.43 -15.71 22.33
C ARG A 483 -3.77 -16.16 23.64
N ALA A 484 -4.47 -17.00 24.41
CA ALA A 484 -3.97 -17.49 25.71
C ALA A 484 -2.68 -18.30 25.54
N GLU A 485 -2.59 -19.13 24.49
CA GLU A 485 -1.40 -19.90 24.18
C GLU A 485 -0.19 -19.01 23.87
N LEU A 486 -0.36 -17.97 23.04
CA LEU A 486 0.70 -17.01 22.72
C LEU A 486 1.14 -16.21 23.94
N ALA A 487 0.18 -15.78 24.77
CA ALA A 487 0.45 -15.04 26.00
C ALA A 487 1.23 -15.90 27.03
N ALA A 488 0.93 -17.20 27.11
CA ALA A 488 1.64 -18.14 27.98
C ALA A 488 3.05 -18.49 27.48
N ALA A 489 3.35 -18.30 26.20
CA ALA A 489 4.62 -18.66 25.56
C ALA A 489 5.32 -17.46 24.88
N PRO A 490 5.61 -16.35 25.60
CA PRO A 490 6.21 -15.15 25.00
C PRO A 490 7.63 -15.36 24.48
N HIS A 491 8.33 -16.38 24.98
CA HIS A 491 9.71 -16.72 24.63
C HIS A 491 9.83 -17.87 23.61
N ASP A 492 8.72 -18.49 23.19
CA ASP A 492 8.74 -19.55 22.18
C ASP A 492 8.85 -18.95 20.76
N GLU A 493 10.08 -18.79 20.28
CA GLU A 493 10.31 -18.25 18.94
C GLU A 493 9.73 -19.12 17.81
N LEU A 494 9.61 -20.44 17.99
CA LEU A 494 9.03 -21.29 16.95
C LEU A 494 7.52 -21.03 16.83
N LEU A 495 6.82 -20.96 17.96
CA LEU A 495 5.41 -20.58 17.99
C LEU A 495 5.19 -19.18 17.40
N TRP A 496 5.97 -18.18 17.83
CA TRP A 496 5.81 -16.81 17.33
C TRP A 496 6.17 -16.66 15.86
N ASN A 497 7.14 -17.42 15.34
CA ASN A 497 7.42 -17.47 13.90
C ASN A 497 6.21 -18.04 13.13
N SER A 498 5.67 -19.17 13.59
CA SER A 498 4.49 -19.79 12.97
C SER A 498 3.26 -18.87 13.02
N ALA A 499 2.98 -18.30 14.19
CA ALA A 499 1.85 -17.40 14.39
C ALA A 499 1.97 -16.14 13.53
N THR A 500 3.18 -15.60 13.38
CA THR A 500 3.43 -14.44 12.50
C THR A 500 3.04 -14.72 11.05
N GLU A 501 3.37 -15.90 10.51
CA GLU A 501 2.93 -16.28 9.16
C GLU A 501 1.41 -16.50 9.11
N GLU A 502 0.79 -17.03 10.18
CA GLU A 502 -0.66 -17.16 10.23
C GLU A 502 -1.37 -15.81 10.29
N PHE A 503 -0.85 -14.82 11.02
CA PHE A 503 -1.37 -13.45 11.02
C PHE A 503 -1.37 -12.85 9.61
N LEU A 504 -0.26 -13.04 8.87
CA LEU A 504 -0.12 -12.60 7.49
C LEU A 504 -1.10 -13.30 6.53
N ARG A 505 -1.27 -14.62 6.68
CA ARG A 505 -2.25 -15.38 5.90
C ARG A 505 -3.68 -14.95 6.22
N TRP A 506 -3.98 -14.76 7.50
CA TRP A 506 -5.33 -14.52 8.00
C TRP A 506 -5.81 -13.11 7.64
N GLY A 507 -5.00 -12.10 7.95
CA GLY A 507 -5.32 -10.67 7.88
C GLY A 507 -4.49 -9.88 6.88
N GLY A 508 -4.07 -10.50 5.77
CA GLY A 508 -3.27 -9.83 4.75
C GLY A 508 -3.90 -8.51 4.26
N SER A 509 -3.10 -7.45 4.21
CA SER A 509 -3.58 -6.06 4.06
C SER A 509 -3.94 -5.65 2.65
N ILE A 510 -3.62 -6.46 1.64
CA ILE A 510 -3.89 -6.19 0.23
C ILE A 510 -4.75 -7.32 -0.33
N HIS A 511 -5.90 -6.96 -0.90
CA HIS A 511 -6.83 -7.92 -1.48
C HIS A 511 -6.31 -8.50 -2.78
N ASN A 512 -5.79 -7.64 -3.65
CA ASN A 512 -5.39 -8.02 -4.99
C ASN A 512 -4.30 -7.12 -5.57
N PHE A 513 -3.72 -7.59 -6.66
CA PHE A 513 -3.03 -6.74 -7.62
C PHE A 513 -3.52 -7.05 -9.04
N ARG A 514 -3.65 -6.00 -9.84
CA ARG A 514 -3.98 -6.07 -11.27
C ARG A 514 -2.72 -6.18 -12.13
N ARG A 515 -2.83 -6.87 -13.26
CA ARG A 515 -1.87 -7.01 -14.36
C ARG A 515 -2.57 -6.84 -15.71
N THR A 516 -1.78 -6.65 -16.77
CA THR A 516 -2.21 -6.63 -18.16
C THR A 516 -1.56 -7.75 -18.93
N ALA A 517 -2.35 -8.51 -19.70
CA ALA A 517 -1.81 -9.46 -20.68
C ALA A 517 -1.03 -8.69 -21.77
N THR A 518 0.25 -8.98 -21.98
CA THR A 518 1.05 -8.34 -23.04
C THR A 518 0.76 -8.92 -24.43
N ARG A 519 0.20 -10.13 -24.47
CA ARG A 519 -0.17 -10.87 -25.69
C ARG A 519 -1.35 -11.80 -25.38
N ASP A 520 -1.99 -12.28 -26.44
CA ASP A 520 -3.02 -13.31 -26.33
C ASP A 520 -2.46 -14.56 -25.66
N THR A 521 -3.23 -15.12 -24.73
CA THR A 521 -2.80 -16.27 -23.93
C THR A 521 -4.00 -17.05 -23.38
N VAL A 522 -3.71 -18.16 -22.71
CA VAL A 522 -4.70 -18.99 -22.04
C VAL A 522 -4.26 -19.22 -20.59
N LEU A 523 -5.16 -18.95 -19.64
CA LEU A 523 -4.98 -19.26 -18.22
C LEU A 523 -6.11 -20.20 -17.76
N ARG A 524 -5.75 -21.40 -17.32
CA ARG A 524 -6.71 -22.47 -16.96
C ARG A 524 -7.82 -22.70 -18.00
N GLY A 525 -7.44 -22.76 -19.28
CA GLY A 525 -8.38 -22.93 -20.39
C GLY A 525 -9.13 -21.66 -20.79
N ARG A 526 -9.07 -20.57 -20.00
CA ARG A 526 -9.70 -19.29 -20.38
C ARG A 526 -8.80 -18.50 -21.29
N TYR A 527 -9.32 -18.15 -22.46
CA TYR A 527 -8.65 -17.24 -23.38
C TYR A 527 -8.65 -15.81 -22.84
N ILE A 528 -7.48 -15.17 -22.85
CA ILE A 528 -7.27 -13.79 -22.40
C ILE A 528 -6.53 -13.07 -23.53
N ALA A 529 -7.18 -12.06 -24.10
CA ALA A 529 -6.62 -11.25 -25.17
C ALA A 529 -5.58 -10.25 -24.63
N ALA A 530 -4.63 -9.87 -25.48
CA ALA A 530 -3.68 -8.80 -25.21
C ALA A 530 -4.41 -7.51 -24.78
N GLY A 531 -3.87 -6.84 -23.77
CA GLY A 531 -4.47 -5.63 -23.18
C GLY A 531 -5.52 -5.90 -22.10
N GLN A 532 -6.07 -7.11 -21.99
CA GLN A 532 -7.07 -7.41 -20.96
C GLN A 532 -6.48 -7.45 -19.54
N LYS A 533 -7.30 -7.05 -18.57
CA LYS A 533 -6.94 -6.97 -17.16
C LYS A 533 -7.05 -8.36 -16.51
N VAL A 534 -6.05 -8.70 -15.71
CA VAL A 534 -6.05 -9.88 -14.85
C VAL A 534 -5.79 -9.45 -13.42
N VAL A 535 -6.70 -9.74 -12.51
CA VAL A 535 -6.65 -9.32 -11.10
C VAL A 535 -6.42 -10.55 -10.24
N THR A 536 -5.27 -10.57 -9.56
CA THR A 536 -4.86 -11.67 -8.69
C THR A 536 -5.34 -11.45 -7.26
N TYR A 537 -6.23 -12.30 -6.74
CA TYR A 537 -6.79 -12.13 -5.39
C TYR A 537 -6.01 -12.91 -4.32
N TYR A 538 -5.13 -12.22 -3.58
CA TYR A 538 -4.38 -12.80 -2.47
C TYR A 538 -5.28 -13.25 -1.32
N THR A 539 -6.35 -12.51 -1.04
CA THR A 539 -7.34 -12.88 -0.03
C THR A 539 -8.01 -14.23 -0.33
N SER A 540 -8.23 -14.54 -1.61
CA SER A 540 -8.73 -15.84 -2.03
C SER A 540 -7.65 -16.91 -1.98
N ALA A 541 -6.46 -16.62 -2.53
CA ALA A 541 -5.34 -17.55 -2.55
C ALA A 541 -4.91 -18.00 -1.14
N ASN A 542 -4.96 -17.10 -0.15
CA ASN A 542 -4.67 -17.38 1.26
C ASN A 542 -5.78 -18.19 1.97
N ARG A 543 -6.85 -18.53 1.24
CA ARG A 543 -7.94 -19.40 1.68
C ARG A 543 -8.16 -20.58 0.71
N ASP A 544 -7.19 -20.90 -0.13
CA ASP A 544 -7.30 -22.00 -1.08
C ASP A 544 -7.19 -23.36 -0.37
N GLU A 545 -8.26 -24.15 -0.45
CA GLU A 545 -8.39 -25.46 0.16
C GLU A 545 -7.37 -26.46 -0.41
N GLU A 546 -6.93 -26.28 -1.66
CA GLU A 546 -5.90 -27.14 -2.29
C GLU A 546 -4.51 -26.98 -1.65
N VAL A 547 -4.29 -25.88 -0.91
CA VAL A 547 -3.01 -25.56 -0.26
C VAL A 547 -3.09 -25.66 1.26
N PHE A 548 -4.18 -25.21 1.86
CA PHE A 548 -4.28 -25.04 3.32
C PHE A 548 -5.16 -26.09 4.03
N GLY A 549 -5.77 -27.03 3.31
CA GLY A 549 -6.62 -28.09 3.87
C GLY A 549 -7.89 -27.55 4.52
N ASP A 550 -7.77 -27.02 5.74
CA ASP A 550 -8.78 -26.20 6.41
C ASP A 550 -8.35 -24.71 6.41
N PRO A 551 -8.61 -23.97 5.33
CA PRO A 551 -8.18 -22.58 5.20
C PRO A 551 -8.90 -21.61 6.13
N PHE A 552 -10.08 -21.96 6.64
CA PHE A 552 -10.91 -21.06 7.46
C PHE A 552 -10.73 -21.25 8.97
N THR A 553 -9.84 -22.16 9.38
CA THR A 553 -9.35 -22.23 10.76
C THR A 553 -8.13 -21.33 10.95
N PHE A 554 -8.18 -20.49 11.99
CA PHE A 554 -7.04 -19.69 12.43
C PHE A 554 -6.12 -20.56 13.30
N ASP A 555 -4.99 -20.98 12.73
CA ASP A 555 -4.06 -21.91 13.36
C ASP A 555 -2.67 -21.27 13.51
N ILE A 556 -2.36 -20.82 14.72
CA ILE A 556 -1.07 -20.20 15.05
C ILE A 556 0.12 -21.16 14.93
N ARG A 557 -0.12 -22.47 14.80
CA ARG A 557 0.88 -23.53 14.60
C ARG A 557 0.93 -24.07 13.16
N ARG A 558 0.18 -23.45 12.22
CA ARG A 558 0.08 -23.90 10.83
C ARG A 558 1.45 -24.03 10.17
N THR A 559 1.80 -25.24 9.75
CA THR A 559 3.01 -25.52 8.97
C THR A 559 2.78 -26.67 7.98
N PRO A 560 3.18 -26.53 6.70
CA PRO A 560 3.70 -25.33 6.06
C PRO A 560 2.63 -24.22 5.90
N ASN A 561 3.06 -22.96 5.76
CA ASN A 561 2.16 -21.81 5.57
C ASN A 561 2.58 -20.99 4.33
N GLU A 562 2.31 -21.51 3.13
CA GLU A 562 2.70 -20.87 1.87
C GLU A 562 1.79 -19.70 1.47
N HIS A 563 1.48 -18.77 2.37
CA HIS A 563 0.63 -17.61 2.07
C HIS A 563 1.26 -16.66 1.05
N LEU A 564 0.42 -15.86 0.37
CA LEU A 564 0.79 -14.89 -0.65
C LEU A 564 0.61 -13.43 -0.18
N ALA A 565 0.60 -13.17 1.13
CA ALA A 565 0.46 -11.82 1.70
C ALA A 565 1.54 -10.81 1.22
N PHE A 566 2.68 -11.29 0.73
CA PHE A 566 3.77 -10.49 0.18
C PHE A 566 3.87 -10.56 -1.36
N GLY A 567 2.79 -11.01 -2.02
CA GLY A 567 2.73 -11.30 -3.46
C GLY A 567 2.98 -12.78 -3.78
N GLY A 568 2.63 -13.19 -5.00
CA GLY A 568 2.80 -14.58 -5.51
C GLY A 568 4.25 -15.03 -5.76
N GLY A 569 5.23 -14.26 -5.29
CA GLY A 569 6.63 -14.33 -5.69
C GLY A 569 6.92 -13.48 -6.94
N GLY A 570 8.04 -13.77 -7.61
CA GLY A 570 8.48 -13.02 -8.78
C GLY A 570 9.19 -11.70 -8.43
N PRO A 571 9.40 -10.81 -9.42
CA PRO A 571 10.21 -9.59 -9.24
C PRO A 571 9.65 -8.62 -8.20
N HIS A 572 8.32 -8.57 -8.05
CA HIS A 572 7.63 -7.66 -7.13
C HIS A 572 7.39 -8.23 -5.72
N PHE A 573 8.03 -9.34 -5.35
CA PHE A 573 7.95 -9.84 -3.98
C PHE A 573 8.31 -8.73 -2.98
N CYS A 574 7.48 -8.56 -1.95
CA CYS A 574 7.55 -7.41 -1.04
C CYS A 574 8.96 -7.17 -0.48
N LEU A 575 9.47 -5.93 -0.64
CA LEU A 575 10.78 -5.53 -0.08
C LEU A 575 10.79 -5.52 1.44
N GLY A 576 9.67 -5.08 2.04
CA GLY A 576 9.51 -4.91 3.48
C GLY A 576 9.14 -6.19 4.21
N ALA A 577 9.16 -7.36 3.56
CA ALA A 577 8.62 -8.59 4.14
C ALA A 577 9.28 -9.00 5.47
N GLY A 578 10.60 -8.78 5.61
CA GLY A 578 11.30 -9.03 6.88
C GLY A 578 10.97 -7.98 7.96
N LEU A 579 10.80 -6.73 7.55
CA LEU A 579 10.46 -5.62 8.44
C LEU A 579 9.03 -5.76 8.99
N ALA A 580 8.07 -6.08 8.13
CA ALA A 580 6.67 -6.32 8.53
C ALA A 580 6.56 -7.44 9.56
N ARG A 581 7.23 -8.59 9.32
CA ARG A 581 7.31 -9.70 10.29
C ARG A 581 7.90 -9.29 11.63
N THR A 582 8.92 -8.43 11.61
CA THR A 582 9.56 -7.93 12.82
C THR A 582 8.60 -7.05 13.63
N GLN A 583 7.88 -6.14 12.96
CA GLN A 583 6.94 -5.21 13.60
C GLN A 583 5.72 -5.92 14.19
N ILE A 584 5.05 -6.78 13.40
CA ILE A 584 3.84 -7.50 13.86
C ILE A 584 4.17 -8.38 15.08
N LYS A 585 5.28 -9.12 15.01
CA LYS A 585 5.73 -9.97 16.12
C LYS A 585 6.05 -9.13 17.35
N ALA A 586 6.82 -8.05 17.21
CA ALA A 586 7.23 -7.21 18.34
C ALA A 586 6.02 -6.58 19.05
N LEU A 587 5.09 -5.98 18.29
CA LEU A 587 3.95 -5.28 18.87
C LEU A 587 2.95 -6.23 19.53
N ILE A 588 2.56 -7.29 18.83
CA ILE A 588 1.56 -8.23 19.35
C ILE A 588 2.11 -9.00 20.56
N ARG A 589 3.40 -9.39 20.53
CA ARG A 589 4.04 -10.03 21.69
C ARG A 589 4.07 -9.12 22.89
N GLU A 590 4.47 -7.88 22.71
CA GLU A 590 4.53 -6.92 23.82
C GLU A 590 3.14 -6.59 24.37
N LEU A 591 2.14 -6.49 23.49
CA LEU A 591 0.75 -6.32 23.87
C LEU A 591 0.26 -7.50 24.73
N LEU A 592 0.42 -8.74 24.27
CA LEU A 592 -0.01 -9.94 25.02
C LEU A 592 0.77 -10.13 26.32
N ARG A 593 2.02 -9.67 26.39
CA ARG A 593 2.83 -9.73 27.62
C ARG A 593 2.28 -8.82 28.71
N ARG A 594 1.73 -7.65 28.36
CA ARG A 594 1.22 -6.65 29.32
C ARG A 594 -0.28 -6.74 29.54
N HIS A 595 -1.03 -6.99 28.47
CA HIS A 595 -2.48 -7.00 28.42
C HIS A 595 -2.97 -8.25 27.67
N PRO A 596 -2.80 -9.45 28.28
CA PRO A 596 -3.22 -10.71 27.67
C PRO A 596 -4.74 -10.82 27.49
N ASP A 597 -5.49 -10.06 28.30
CA ASP A 597 -6.94 -10.02 28.30
C ASP A 597 -7.44 -8.74 27.65
N PHE A 598 -8.26 -8.89 26.61
CA PHE A 598 -8.97 -7.81 25.95
C PHE A 598 -10.21 -8.32 25.24
N GLU A 599 -11.12 -7.41 24.93
CA GLU A 599 -12.36 -7.68 24.20
C GLU A 599 -12.67 -6.55 23.21
N LEU A 600 -13.55 -6.83 22.25
CA LEU A 600 -14.10 -5.80 21.37
C LEU A 600 -15.06 -4.91 22.18
N ALA A 601 -14.84 -3.60 22.12
CA ALA A 601 -15.66 -2.61 22.82
C ALA A 601 -16.75 -1.99 21.93
N GLY A 602 -16.90 -2.45 20.69
CA GLY A 602 -17.86 -1.92 19.74
C GLY A 602 -17.75 -2.54 18.35
N ALA A 603 -18.50 -1.98 17.41
CA ALA A 603 -18.52 -2.46 16.03
C ALA A 603 -17.19 -2.15 15.31
N VAL A 604 -16.63 -3.18 14.66
CA VAL A 604 -15.49 -3.03 13.76
C VAL A 604 -15.96 -2.39 12.46
N ARG A 605 -15.29 -1.32 12.02
CA ARG A 605 -15.61 -0.66 10.75
C ARG A 605 -14.47 -0.87 9.75
N ARG A 606 -14.76 -1.50 8.62
CA ARG A 606 -13.78 -1.74 7.56
C ARG A 606 -13.61 -0.51 6.68
N LEU A 607 -12.46 -0.44 6.01
CA LEU A 607 -12.18 0.56 4.99
C LEU A 607 -12.98 0.23 3.72
N ARG A 608 -13.59 1.24 3.09
CA ARG A 608 -14.19 1.08 1.75
C ARG A 608 -13.11 1.07 0.68
N SER A 609 -12.60 -0.11 0.34
CA SER A 609 -11.59 -0.29 -0.71
C SER A 609 -11.66 -1.70 -1.31
N ASP A 610 -11.57 -1.78 -2.65
CA ASP A 610 -11.39 -3.05 -3.37
C ASP A 610 -9.92 -3.48 -3.44
N PHE A 611 -8.99 -2.66 -2.96
CA PHE A 611 -7.55 -2.89 -3.01
C PHE A 611 -6.97 -3.18 -1.61
N ILE A 612 -7.28 -2.34 -0.62
CA ILE A 612 -6.75 -2.42 0.75
C ILE A 612 -7.75 -3.15 1.64
N ASN A 613 -7.31 -4.22 2.29
CA ASN A 613 -8.05 -4.88 3.37
C ASN A 613 -7.88 -4.08 4.67
N GLY A 614 -8.58 -2.96 4.77
CA GLY A 614 -8.41 -2.03 5.89
C GLY A 614 -9.40 -2.21 7.03
N ILE A 615 -8.96 -1.97 8.26
CA ILE A 615 -9.84 -1.68 9.40
C ILE A 615 -9.64 -0.22 9.77
N LYS A 616 -10.73 0.54 9.71
CA LYS A 616 -10.73 1.97 10.02
C LYS A 616 -10.91 2.23 11.51
N TYR A 617 -11.81 1.48 12.14
CA TYR A 617 -12.05 1.55 13.57
C TYR A 617 -12.08 0.14 14.17
N LEU A 618 -11.32 -0.04 15.25
CA LEU A 618 -11.26 -1.26 16.04
C LEU A 618 -11.37 -0.88 17.52
N PRO A 619 -12.60 -0.66 18.02
CA PRO A 619 -12.83 -0.35 19.42
C PRO A 619 -12.50 -1.57 20.28
N VAL A 620 -11.61 -1.41 21.24
CA VAL A 620 -11.17 -2.48 22.15
C VAL A 620 -11.10 -1.98 23.58
N ARG A 621 -11.29 -2.91 24.51
CA ARG A 621 -11.08 -2.70 25.94
C ARG A 621 -10.07 -3.73 26.44
N PHE A 622 -9.01 -3.25 27.06
CA PHE A 622 -8.00 -4.10 27.70
C PHE A 622 -8.38 -4.32 29.17
N GLY A 623 -8.15 -5.54 29.65
CA GLY A 623 -8.46 -5.99 31.02
C GLY A 623 -7.58 -5.39 32.10
#